data_AF-K1Q3I5-F1
#
_entry.id   AF-K1Q3I5-F1
#
_cell.length_a   1.000
_cell.length_b   1.000
_cell.length_c   1.000
_cell.angle_alpha   90.00
_cell.angle_beta   90.00
_cell.angle_gamma   90.00
#
_symmetry.space_group_name_H-M   'P 1'
#
loop_
_entity.id
_entity.type
_entity.pdbx_description
1 polymer ?
#
loop_
_entity_poly.entity_id
_entity_poly.type
_entity_poly.pdbx_seq_one_letter_code
_entity_poly.pdbx_strand_id
1 'polypeptide(L)'
;MVLVTSNKDDAPYFLQISYAWSETCSSASSECRHTTCDSCTSLQDCSNVADWDCTQNRRHCIDNILNGTNSIESFYDEATHYRTNQTYQENYKTSKLELTGKIKAPPPHNVTVAKGSAYGTFSRSFVEFALRNPKARDILKWTEDTLSPDETFWATLAFNKDLGAPGIQHLASGVPNPKSWITVGVMWESKGPAREVCHGMYVRNICVFGLGDLNKIVQEKTLFINKFYHYYQPFALMCMEEWYFNKTFTTVPFESYYYNRLIKP
;
A
#
# COMPACT_ATOMS: atom_id res chain seq x y z
N MET A 1 -8.76 7.58 7.62
CA MET A 1 -7.54 6.76 7.33
C MET A 1 -7.04 7.02 5.91
N VAL A 2 -5.75 6.82 5.63
CA VAL A 2 -5.11 7.08 4.33
C VAL A 2 -4.66 5.76 3.71
N LEU A 3 -5.20 5.41 2.54
CA LEU A 3 -4.61 4.36 1.70
C LEU A 3 -3.46 4.97 0.90
N VAL A 4 -2.35 4.25 0.80
CA VAL A 4 -1.21 4.59 -0.06
C VAL A 4 -1.05 3.49 -1.09
N THR A 5 -0.94 3.88 -2.35
CA THR A 5 -0.71 2.96 -3.46
C THR A 5 0.37 3.51 -4.41
N SER A 6 1.21 2.62 -4.91
CA SER A 6 2.21 2.91 -5.95
C SER A 6 1.76 2.29 -7.27
N ASN A 7 1.74 3.08 -8.36
CA ASN A 7 1.44 2.56 -9.69
C ASN A 7 2.72 2.01 -10.33
N LYS A 8 2.86 0.68 -10.35
CA LYS A 8 4.07 0.02 -10.87
C LYS A 8 4.11 -0.09 -12.40
N ASP A 9 3.04 0.28 -13.10
CA ASP A 9 2.91 0.07 -14.54
C ASP A 9 3.31 1.31 -15.39
N ASP A 10 3.37 2.54 -14.84
CA ASP A 10 3.69 3.78 -15.58
C ASP A 10 4.67 4.75 -14.84
N ALA A 11 5.98 4.62 -15.08
CA ALA A 11 7.07 5.54 -14.63
C ALA A 11 7.54 5.38 -13.15
N PRO A 12 8.72 5.92 -12.76
CA PRO A 12 9.57 5.29 -11.76
C PRO A 12 9.11 5.57 -10.33
N TYR A 13 9.03 4.50 -9.55
CA TYR A 13 9.20 4.31 -8.10
C TYR A 13 9.37 5.55 -7.20
N PHE A 14 8.50 6.55 -7.30
CA PHE A 14 8.39 7.62 -6.32
C PHE A 14 7.48 7.18 -5.17
N LEU A 15 7.73 7.73 -3.98
CA LEU A 15 6.84 7.57 -2.85
C LEU A 15 5.55 8.37 -3.11
N GLN A 16 4.60 7.75 -3.81
CA GLN A 16 3.35 8.38 -4.18
C GLN A 16 2.32 8.14 -3.07
N ILE A 17 1.97 9.19 -2.33
CA ILE A 17 0.82 9.18 -1.43
C ILE A 17 -0.43 9.37 -2.30
N SER A 18 -0.93 8.27 -2.84
CA SER A 18 -2.16 8.25 -3.63
C SER A 18 -3.34 7.94 -2.70
N TYR A 19 -4.22 8.91 -2.45
CA TYR A 19 -5.50 8.66 -1.79
C TYR A 19 -6.38 7.83 -2.74
N ALA A 20 -6.66 6.57 -2.41
CA ALA A 20 -7.54 5.78 -3.25
C ALA A 20 -9.01 6.10 -2.95
N TRP A 21 -9.72 6.53 -4.00
CA TRP A 21 -11.14 6.22 -4.19
C TRP A 21 -11.35 5.75 -5.62
N SER A 22 -12.26 4.78 -5.78
CA SER A 22 -12.68 4.22 -7.05
C SER A 22 -13.43 5.28 -7.87
N GLU A 23 -12.79 5.77 -8.92
CA GLU A 23 -13.31 5.90 -10.29
C GLU A 23 -12.30 6.71 -11.13
N THR A 24 -11.81 6.09 -12.21
CA THR A 24 -11.11 6.68 -13.37
C THR A 24 -10.19 7.89 -13.12
N CYS A 25 -8.90 7.63 -12.90
CA CYS A 25 -7.83 8.54 -13.31
C CYS A 25 -6.67 7.76 -13.94
N SER A 26 -6.62 7.79 -15.27
CA SER A 26 -5.49 7.30 -16.07
C SER A 26 -4.27 8.22 -15.92
N SER A 27 -3.10 7.61 -15.93
CA SER A 27 -1.73 8.10 -15.73
C SER A 27 -1.20 9.19 -16.70
N ALA A 28 -2.05 9.93 -17.43
CA ALA A 28 -1.58 10.78 -18.54
C ALA A 28 -2.20 12.18 -18.69
N SER A 29 -2.93 12.70 -17.70
CA SER A 29 -3.45 14.08 -17.78
C SER A 29 -3.24 14.83 -16.47
N SER A 30 -2.53 15.96 -16.52
CA SER A 30 -2.40 16.95 -15.44
C SER A 30 -3.69 17.72 -15.16
N GLU A 31 -4.84 17.28 -15.68
CA GLU A 31 -6.13 17.90 -15.46
C GLU A 31 -7.22 16.82 -15.34
N CYS A 32 -7.72 16.60 -14.12
CA CYS A 32 -8.98 15.91 -13.89
C CYS A 32 -10.11 16.86 -14.29
N ARG A 33 -10.57 16.83 -15.53
CA ARG A 33 -11.80 17.54 -15.94
C ARG A 33 -12.98 16.59 -15.86
N HIS A 34 -13.63 16.55 -14.70
CA HIS A 34 -15.09 16.54 -14.62
C HIS A 34 -15.55 17.18 -13.30
N THR A 35 -16.54 18.04 -13.47
CA THR A 35 -17.10 19.04 -12.56
C THR A 35 -17.79 18.44 -11.34
N THR A 36 -17.11 18.45 -10.18
CA THR A 36 -17.70 18.69 -8.84
C THR A 36 -16.68 18.86 -7.70
N CYS A 37 -15.37 18.76 -7.93
CA CYS A 37 -14.38 18.96 -6.87
C CYS A 37 -13.42 20.10 -7.25
N ASP A 38 -13.62 21.28 -6.68
CA ASP A 38 -12.71 22.40 -6.83
C ASP A 38 -11.33 22.08 -6.23
N SER A 39 -10.35 21.97 -7.14
CA SER A 39 -8.92 22.33 -7.02
C SER A 39 -8.27 22.37 -5.63
N CYS A 40 -7.34 21.43 -5.36
CA CYS A 40 -6.35 21.55 -4.28
C CYS A 40 -5.06 22.16 -4.85
N THR A 41 -4.56 23.27 -4.28
CA THR A 41 -3.40 24.00 -4.80
C THR A 41 -2.26 24.16 -3.79
N SER A 42 -2.42 23.65 -2.56
CA SER A 42 -1.38 23.67 -1.53
C SER A 42 -1.33 22.38 -0.68
N LEU A 43 -0.19 22.15 0.03
CA LEU A 43 0.00 21.00 0.93
C LEU A 43 -1.00 21.00 2.11
N GLN A 44 -1.52 22.18 2.47
CA GLN A 44 -2.57 22.38 3.47
C GLN A 44 -3.94 21.91 2.93
N ASP A 45 -4.21 22.09 1.63
CA ASP A 45 -5.44 21.63 0.99
C ASP A 45 -5.51 20.09 0.94
N CYS A 46 -4.39 19.41 0.65
CA CYS A 46 -4.31 17.95 0.68
C CYS A 46 -4.52 17.37 2.09
N SER A 47 -4.16 18.10 3.16
CA SER A 47 -4.48 17.69 4.54
C SER A 47 -5.98 17.82 4.86
N ASN A 48 -6.69 18.71 4.18
CA ASN A 48 -8.13 18.90 4.31
C ASN A 48 -8.95 17.93 3.42
N VAL A 49 -8.38 17.38 2.33
CA VAL A 49 -8.99 16.28 1.55
C VAL A 49 -9.12 15.00 2.37
N ALA A 50 -8.21 14.78 3.33
CA ALA A 50 -8.32 13.68 4.30
C ALA A 50 -9.50 13.85 5.29
N ASP A 51 -10.17 15.00 5.29
CA ASP A 51 -11.32 15.34 6.15
C ASP A 51 -12.66 15.42 5.36
N TRP A 52 -12.78 14.76 4.19
CA TRP A 52 -14.06 14.75 3.45
C TRP A 52 -15.13 13.83 4.04
N ASP A 53 -15.92 14.46 4.89
CA ASP A 53 -17.21 14.09 5.43
C ASP A 53 -18.32 13.94 4.34
N CYS A 54 -18.40 12.79 3.63
CA CYS A 54 -19.55 12.49 2.75
C CYS A 54 -20.82 12.05 3.49
N THR A 55 -21.78 12.96 3.64
CA THR A 55 -23.01 12.81 4.45
C THR A 55 -23.82 11.55 4.13
N GLN A 56 -24.22 10.86 5.22
CA GLN A 56 -25.13 9.72 5.34
C GLN A 56 -24.57 8.31 5.01
N ASN A 57 -24.12 7.65 6.10
CA ASN A 57 -24.26 6.21 6.36
C ASN A 57 -23.31 5.16 5.76
N ARG A 58 -22.16 5.50 5.17
CA ARG A 58 -21.12 4.48 4.84
C ARG A 58 -19.66 4.86 5.19
N ARG A 59 -19.48 5.91 5.98
CA ARG A 59 -18.16 6.46 6.40
C ARG A 59 -17.37 5.61 7.41
N HIS A 60 -17.87 4.46 7.86
CA HIS A 60 -17.37 3.82 9.08
C HIS A 60 -16.68 2.47 8.91
N CYS A 61 -16.62 1.88 7.71
CA CYS A 61 -16.18 0.48 7.62
C CYS A 61 -14.67 0.29 7.83
N ILE A 62 -13.79 0.96 7.06
CA ILE A 62 -12.34 0.70 7.18
C ILE A 62 -11.77 1.25 8.50
N ASP A 63 -12.20 2.45 8.91
CA ASP A 63 -11.80 3.02 10.21
C ASP A 63 -12.25 2.13 11.38
N ASN A 64 -13.46 1.53 11.33
CA ASN A 64 -13.87 0.54 12.33
C ASN A 64 -13.13 -0.80 12.19
N ILE A 65 -12.83 -1.22 10.96
CA ILE A 65 -12.10 -2.47 10.68
C ILE A 65 -10.73 -2.41 11.31
N LEU A 66 -9.99 -1.31 11.13
CA LEU A 66 -8.61 -1.17 11.62
C LEU A 66 -8.52 -0.47 12.98
N ASN A 67 -9.58 0.18 13.46
CA ASN A 67 -9.71 0.77 14.78
C ASN A 67 -8.50 1.63 15.20
N GLY A 68 -8.03 2.50 14.30
CA GLY A 68 -6.86 3.36 14.52
C GLY A 68 -5.49 2.69 14.37
N THR A 69 -5.46 1.38 14.07
CA THR A 69 -4.22 0.68 13.70
C THR A 69 -3.89 0.83 12.22
N ASN A 70 -2.64 0.54 11.86
CA ASN A 70 -2.17 0.60 10.48
C ASN A 70 -1.93 -0.81 9.94
N SER A 71 -1.97 -0.92 8.62
CA SER A 71 -1.73 -2.14 7.88
C SER A 71 -0.65 -1.88 6.83
N ILE A 72 0.56 -2.34 7.09
CA ILE A 72 1.69 -2.20 6.18
C ILE A 72 2.60 -3.42 6.30
N GLU A 73 2.80 -4.14 5.21
CA GLU A 73 3.77 -5.23 5.14
C GLU A 73 5.15 -4.71 5.51
N SER A 74 5.80 -5.32 6.51
CA SER A 74 7.04 -4.80 7.11
C SER A 74 7.85 -5.92 7.74
N PHE A 75 8.94 -6.33 7.10
CA PHE A 75 9.83 -7.39 7.59
C PHE A 75 11.29 -7.12 7.26
N TYR A 76 12.18 -7.80 7.96
CA TYR A 76 13.61 -7.74 7.69
C TYR A 76 14.00 -8.75 6.61
N ASP A 77 14.73 -8.29 5.59
CA ASP A 77 15.23 -9.12 4.49
C ASP A 77 16.56 -8.56 4.00
N GLU A 78 17.66 -9.14 4.49
CA GLU A 78 19.03 -8.73 4.15
C GLU A 78 19.29 -8.79 2.64
N ALA A 79 18.63 -9.70 1.92
CA ALA A 79 18.76 -9.82 0.48
C ALA A 79 18.24 -8.58 -0.28
N THR A 80 17.54 -7.65 0.37
CA THR A 80 17.09 -6.39 -0.23
C THR A 80 17.97 -5.18 0.11
N HIS A 81 18.99 -5.32 0.95
CA HIS A 81 19.87 -4.21 1.30
C HIS A 81 20.66 -3.63 0.12
N TYR A 82 20.77 -4.36 -1.00
CA TYR A 82 21.34 -3.81 -2.24
C TYR A 82 20.53 -2.63 -2.80
N ARG A 83 19.27 -2.46 -2.40
CA ARG A 83 18.42 -1.35 -2.83
C ARG A 83 18.76 -0.04 -2.14
N THR A 84 19.40 -0.12 -0.97
CA THR A 84 19.67 1.01 -0.08
C THR A 84 21.15 1.23 0.20
N ASN A 85 22.04 0.41 -0.38
CA ASN A 85 23.50 0.55 -0.20
C ASN A 85 24.11 1.59 -1.15
N GLN A 86 23.39 1.92 -2.23
CA GLN A 86 23.82 2.84 -3.28
C GLN A 86 22.73 3.88 -3.52
N THR A 87 23.12 4.99 -4.16
CA THR A 87 22.20 6.04 -4.54
C THR A 87 21.82 5.94 -6.01
N TYR A 88 20.57 6.29 -6.30
CA TYR A 88 19.94 6.21 -7.59
C TYR A 88 19.43 7.59 -8.01
N GLN A 89 19.42 7.84 -9.31
CA GLN A 89 18.85 9.05 -9.88
C GLN A 89 17.94 8.67 -11.05
N GLU A 90 16.82 9.38 -11.19
CA GLU A 90 15.95 9.21 -12.35
C GLU A 90 16.59 9.82 -13.59
N ASN A 91 16.65 9.03 -14.66
CA ASN A 91 16.88 9.51 -16.00
C ASN A 91 15.57 9.99 -16.61
N TYR A 92 15.36 11.31 -16.62
CA TYR A 92 14.15 11.97 -17.12
C TYR A 92 13.80 11.65 -18.58
N LYS A 93 14.75 11.16 -19.40
CA LYS A 93 14.47 10.78 -20.79
C LYS A 93 13.90 9.37 -20.91
N THR A 94 14.31 8.48 -20.03
CA THR A 94 13.93 7.06 -20.06
C THR A 94 12.94 6.70 -18.97
N SER A 95 12.71 7.61 -18.01
CA SER A 95 11.92 7.39 -16.80
C SER A 95 12.39 6.16 -16.01
N LYS A 96 13.71 5.90 -16.03
CA LYS A 96 14.36 4.79 -15.32
C LYS A 96 15.24 5.32 -14.21
N LEU A 97 15.31 4.57 -13.11
CA LEU A 97 16.31 4.79 -12.08
C LEU A 97 17.66 4.21 -12.51
N GLU A 98 18.70 5.03 -12.42
CA GLU A 98 20.07 4.67 -12.76
C GLU A 98 20.97 4.82 -11.52
N LEU A 99 21.94 3.91 -11.40
CA LEU A 99 22.94 3.98 -10.34
C LEU A 99 23.85 5.18 -10.54
N THR A 100 24.07 5.96 -9.48
CA THR A 100 25.03 7.09 -9.51
C THR A 100 26.47 6.66 -9.23
N GLY A 101 26.67 5.44 -8.73
CA GLY A 101 27.96 4.92 -8.27
C GLY A 101 28.38 5.38 -6.86
N LYS A 102 27.58 6.20 -6.17
CA LYS A 102 27.87 6.64 -4.80
C LYS A 102 27.29 5.68 -3.78
N ILE A 103 28.14 5.25 -2.84
CA ILE A 103 27.75 4.45 -1.67
C ILE A 103 26.95 5.33 -0.71
N LYS A 104 25.85 4.78 -0.18
CA LYS A 104 24.97 5.49 0.74
C LYS A 104 25.50 5.45 2.17
N ALA A 105 25.32 6.54 2.91
CA ALA A 105 25.60 6.56 4.35
C ALA A 105 24.66 5.59 5.10
N PRO A 106 25.05 5.08 6.28
CA PRO A 106 24.17 4.28 7.14
C PRO A 106 22.82 4.98 7.41
N PRO A 107 21.74 4.23 7.67
CA PRO A 107 20.45 4.82 7.98
C PRO A 107 20.52 5.68 9.25
N PRO A 108 19.84 6.83 9.30
CA PRO A 108 19.86 7.72 10.46
C PRO A 108 19.18 7.05 11.67
N HIS A 109 19.51 7.52 12.87
CA HIS A 109 18.92 7.03 14.13
C HIS A 109 19.14 5.54 14.42
N ASN A 110 20.11 4.90 13.75
CA ASN A 110 20.44 3.49 13.91
C ASN A 110 19.23 2.56 13.71
N VAL A 111 18.35 2.91 12.77
CA VAL A 111 17.16 2.12 12.46
C VAL A 111 17.53 0.89 11.63
N THR A 112 16.81 -0.20 11.86
CA THR A 112 16.85 -1.38 10.99
C THR A 112 16.04 -1.07 9.74
N VAL A 113 16.68 -1.12 8.57
CA VAL A 113 16.00 -0.95 7.28
C VAL A 113 15.12 -2.17 7.04
N ALA A 114 13.82 -1.95 6.86
CA ALA A 114 12.87 -3.01 6.61
C ALA A 114 12.38 -2.95 5.16
N LYS A 115 12.00 -4.12 4.65
CA LYS A 115 11.31 -4.31 3.39
C LYS A 115 9.81 -4.37 3.64
N GLY A 116 9.04 -3.84 2.72
CA GLY A 116 7.60 -3.95 2.75
C GLY A 116 6.94 -3.79 1.41
N SER A 117 5.64 -3.55 1.48
CA SER A 117 4.81 -3.26 0.33
C SER A 117 4.76 -1.76 0.07
N ALA A 118 4.62 -1.39 -1.20
CA ALA A 118 4.26 -0.03 -1.58
C ALA A 118 2.79 0.30 -1.27
N TYR A 119 2.01 -0.70 -0.86
CA TYR A 119 0.62 -0.55 -0.44
C TYR A 119 0.51 -0.58 1.08
N GLY A 120 -0.19 0.40 1.65
CA GLY A 120 -0.42 0.45 3.08
C GLY A 120 -1.63 1.29 3.45
N THR A 121 -2.29 0.91 4.55
CA THR A 121 -3.42 1.65 5.11
C THR A 121 -3.00 2.25 6.44
N PHE A 122 -3.03 3.57 6.55
CA PHE A 122 -2.45 4.31 7.68
C PHE A 122 -3.49 5.16 8.41
N SER A 123 -3.47 5.11 9.74
CA SER A 123 -4.18 6.06 10.60
C SER A 123 -3.67 7.49 10.36
N ARG A 124 -4.52 8.48 10.61
CA ARG A 124 -4.13 9.90 10.51
C ARG A 124 -2.94 10.20 11.42
N SER A 125 -2.92 9.65 12.62
CA SER A 125 -1.81 9.80 13.56
C SER A 125 -0.48 9.28 13.02
N PHE A 126 -0.49 8.18 12.26
CA PHE A 126 0.72 7.63 11.67
C PHE A 126 1.22 8.51 10.51
N VAL A 127 0.31 9.01 9.67
CA VAL A 127 0.68 9.94 8.60
C VAL A 127 1.24 11.24 9.17
N GLU A 128 0.62 11.80 10.20
CA GLU A 128 1.13 12.99 10.90
C GLU A 128 2.49 12.74 11.54
N PHE A 129 2.71 11.55 12.13
CA PHE A 129 4.02 11.13 12.60
C PHE A 129 5.04 11.10 11.45
N ALA A 130 4.72 10.49 10.31
CA ALA A 130 5.62 10.39 9.17
C ALA A 130 5.99 11.78 8.60
N LEU A 131 5.06 12.73 8.60
CA LEU A 131 5.25 14.07 8.05
C LEU A 131 5.97 15.03 9.02
N ARG A 132 5.70 14.93 10.33
CA ARG A 132 6.16 15.93 11.31
C ARG A 132 7.28 15.45 12.23
N ASN A 133 7.40 14.15 12.49
CA ASN A 133 8.43 13.64 13.39
C ASN A 133 9.83 13.85 12.79
N PRO A 134 10.79 14.48 13.49
CA PRO A 134 12.13 14.71 12.96
C PRO A 134 12.84 13.43 12.50
N LYS A 135 12.74 12.33 13.28
CA LYS A 135 13.36 11.06 12.91
C LYS A 135 12.73 10.48 11.64
N ALA A 136 11.40 10.55 11.52
CA ALA A 136 10.72 10.07 10.33
C ALA A 136 11.11 10.87 9.08
N ARG A 137 11.26 12.19 9.20
CA ARG A 137 11.71 13.05 8.09
C ARG A 137 13.15 12.80 7.69
N ASP A 138 14.04 12.55 8.66
CA ASP A 138 15.42 12.17 8.36
C ASP A 138 15.48 10.84 7.61
N ILE A 139 14.65 9.87 8.00
CA ILE A 139 14.53 8.58 7.30
C ILE A 139 13.94 8.79 5.90
N LEU A 140 12.92 9.63 5.74
CA LEU A 140 12.32 9.94 4.43
C LEU A 140 13.36 10.52 3.48
N LYS A 141 14.09 11.53 3.94
CA LYS A 141 15.18 12.17 3.19
C LYS A 141 16.30 11.16 2.88
N TRP A 142 16.59 10.27 3.82
CA TRP A 142 17.54 9.20 3.56
C TRP A 142 17.00 8.23 2.51
N THR A 143 15.72 7.89 2.45
CA THR A 143 15.20 6.96 1.43
C THR A 143 15.06 7.56 0.02
N GLU A 144 15.03 8.89 -0.13
CA GLU A 144 14.74 9.62 -1.39
C GLU A 144 15.46 9.08 -2.64
N ASP A 145 16.76 8.82 -2.53
CA ASP A 145 17.64 8.40 -3.64
C ASP A 145 17.96 6.90 -3.57
N THR A 146 17.10 6.08 -2.97
CA THR A 146 17.23 4.61 -2.95
C THR A 146 16.41 3.95 -4.06
N LEU A 147 16.62 2.65 -4.30
CA LEU A 147 15.81 1.89 -5.24
C LEU A 147 14.50 1.43 -4.57
N SER A 148 13.36 1.84 -5.13
CA SER A 148 12.03 1.52 -4.59
C SER A 148 11.83 2.00 -3.14
N PRO A 149 11.93 3.32 -2.88
CA PRO A 149 11.75 3.89 -1.55
C PRO A 149 10.33 3.66 -1.01
N ASP A 150 9.34 3.49 -1.88
CA ASP A 150 7.96 3.13 -1.57
C ASP A 150 7.85 1.77 -0.84
N GLU A 151 8.75 0.82 -1.15
CA GLU A 151 8.85 -0.48 -0.48
C GLU A 151 9.77 -0.47 0.76
N THR A 152 10.34 0.68 1.13
CA THR A 152 11.36 0.78 2.19
C THR A 152 10.93 1.73 3.31
N PHE A 153 10.49 2.94 2.98
CA PHE A 153 10.23 4.00 3.95
C PHE A 153 9.15 3.63 4.97
N TRP A 154 7.96 3.28 4.48
CA TRP A 154 6.81 2.96 5.33
C TRP A 154 7.08 1.75 6.23
N ALA A 155 7.68 0.72 5.64
CA ALA A 155 8.07 -0.50 6.33
C ALA A 155 9.09 -0.23 7.43
N THR A 156 10.09 0.62 7.16
CA THR A 156 11.12 1.00 8.13
C THR A 156 10.52 1.77 9.31
N LEU A 157 9.58 2.69 9.07
CA LEU A 157 8.87 3.38 10.17
C LEU A 157 8.07 2.40 11.04
N ALA A 158 7.40 1.43 10.42
CA ALA A 158 6.61 0.43 11.12
C ALA A 158 7.46 -0.58 11.91
N PHE A 159 8.57 -1.02 11.32
CA PHE A 159 9.42 -2.07 11.88
C PHE A 159 10.15 -1.64 13.15
N ASN A 160 10.57 -0.38 13.22
CA ASN A 160 11.36 0.14 14.32
C ASN A 160 10.45 0.67 15.43
N LYS A 161 10.07 -0.19 16.38
CA LYS A 161 9.20 0.15 17.52
C LYS A 161 9.69 1.38 18.31
N ASP A 162 11.01 1.55 18.44
CA ASP A 162 11.63 2.66 19.19
C ASP A 162 11.45 4.04 18.53
N LEU A 163 11.00 4.09 17.28
CA LEU A 163 10.58 5.34 16.64
C LEU A 163 9.27 5.88 17.22
N GLY A 164 8.48 5.04 17.89
CA GLY A 164 7.20 5.44 18.50
C GLY A 164 6.10 5.71 17.48
N ALA A 165 6.16 5.08 16.31
CA ALA A 165 5.16 5.26 15.26
C ALA A 165 3.78 4.72 15.75
N PRO A 166 2.71 5.54 15.75
CA PRO A 166 1.43 5.18 16.37
C PRO A 166 0.65 4.17 15.53
N GLY A 167 -0.12 3.29 16.17
CA GLY A 167 -1.04 2.38 15.47
C GLY A 167 -0.39 1.14 14.84
N ILE A 168 0.91 0.91 15.03
CA ILE A 168 1.56 -0.34 14.61
C ILE A 168 1.37 -1.41 15.69
N GLN A 169 0.94 -2.59 15.26
CA GLN A 169 0.84 -3.75 16.14
C GLN A 169 2.11 -4.56 16.06
N HIS A 170 2.84 -4.69 17.17
CA HIS A 170 4.05 -5.50 17.26
C HIS A 170 3.77 -6.80 18.01
N LEU A 171 4.48 -7.87 17.60
CA LEU A 171 4.56 -9.10 18.38
C LEU A 171 5.42 -8.88 19.64
N ALA A 172 5.43 -9.87 20.54
CA ALA A 172 6.28 -9.85 21.74
C ALA A 172 7.78 -9.71 21.41
N SER A 173 8.20 -10.18 20.23
CA SER A 173 9.57 -10.02 19.70
C SER A 173 9.90 -8.61 19.20
N GLY A 174 8.94 -7.69 19.16
CA GLY A 174 9.13 -6.31 18.72
C GLY A 174 8.98 -6.06 17.22
N VAL A 175 8.81 -7.10 16.40
CA VAL A 175 8.55 -6.96 14.95
C VAL A 175 7.06 -6.72 14.67
N PRO A 176 6.70 -6.06 13.55
CA PRO A 176 5.30 -5.86 13.17
C PRO A 176 4.56 -7.19 12.99
N ASN A 177 3.30 -7.24 13.43
CA ASN A 177 2.45 -8.43 13.36
C ASN A 177 1.93 -8.66 11.93
N PRO A 178 2.33 -9.75 11.24
CA PRO A 178 1.91 -10.02 9.87
C PRO A 178 0.40 -10.18 9.70
N LYS A 179 -0.32 -10.56 10.76
CA LYS A 179 -1.79 -10.68 10.73
C LYS A 179 -2.49 -9.34 10.46
N SER A 180 -1.81 -8.22 10.68
CA SER A 180 -2.34 -6.88 10.41
C SER A 180 -2.18 -6.43 8.96
N TRP A 181 -1.46 -7.17 8.11
CA TRP A 181 -1.13 -6.79 6.73
C TRP A 181 -2.25 -7.18 5.75
N ILE A 182 -3.41 -6.56 5.91
CA ILE A 182 -4.63 -6.84 5.13
C ILE A 182 -4.90 -5.85 3.99
N THR A 183 -4.05 -4.84 3.79
CA THR A 183 -4.34 -3.75 2.85
C THR A 183 -4.55 -4.25 1.41
N VAL A 184 -3.56 -4.91 0.83
CA VAL A 184 -3.63 -5.42 -0.54
C VAL A 184 -3.13 -6.86 -0.54
N GLY A 185 -3.95 -7.79 -1.02
CA GLY A 185 -3.51 -9.14 -1.35
C GLY A 185 -2.83 -9.18 -2.71
N VAL A 186 -1.63 -9.75 -2.78
CA VAL A 186 -0.85 -9.92 -4.00
C VAL A 186 -0.48 -11.39 -4.14
N MET A 187 -0.80 -12.00 -5.28
CA MET A 187 -0.36 -13.38 -5.54
C MET A 187 0.92 -13.37 -6.37
N TRP A 188 2.02 -13.75 -5.72
CA TRP A 188 3.33 -13.87 -6.34
C TRP A 188 3.53 -15.23 -7.00
N GLU A 189 4.31 -15.27 -8.07
CA GLU A 189 4.73 -16.51 -8.71
C GLU A 189 5.59 -17.33 -7.74
N SER A 190 5.06 -18.48 -7.30
CA SER A 190 5.78 -19.43 -6.45
C SER A 190 6.31 -20.59 -7.27
N LYS A 191 7.59 -20.94 -7.07
CA LYS A 191 8.29 -22.04 -7.77
C LYS A 191 8.33 -23.35 -6.95
N GLY A 192 7.55 -23.45 -5.87
CA GLY A 192 7.56 -24.59 -4.95
C GLY A 192 6.52 -25.70 -5.27
N PRO A 193 6.62 -26.87 -4.62
CA PRO A 193 5.69 -28.00 -4.82
C PRO A 193 4.27 -27.72 -4.30
N ALA A 194 4.12 -26.87 -3.29
CA ALA A 194 2.84 -26.36 -2.80
C ALA A 194 2.45 -25.03 -3.49
N ARG A 195 2.70 -24.92 -4.81
CA ARG A 195 2.44 -23.69 -5.56
C ARG A 195 0.95 -23.37 -5.58
N GLU A 196 0.63 -22.15 -5.20
CA GLU A 196 -0.64 -21.57 -5.54
C GLU A 196 -0.69 -21.36 -7.06
N VAL A 197 -1.80 -21.76 -7.69
CA VAL A 197 -1.95 -21.68 -9.14
C VAL A 197 -2.69 -20.40 -9.48
N CYS A 198 -2.02 -19.51 -10.22
CA CYS A 198 -2.66 -18.42 -10.95
C CYS A 198 -3.39 -19.01 -12.16
N HIS A 199 -4.70 -18.76 -12.24
CA HIS A 199 -5.53 -19.18 -13.37
C HIS A 199 -5.68 -18.09 -14.45
N GLY A 200 -5.10 -16.91 -14.21
CA GLY A 200 -4.84 -15.90 -15.23
C GLY A 200 -3.43 -16.01 -15.82
N MET A 201 -2.64 -14.94 -15.72
CA MET A 201 -1.27 -14.89 -16.23
C MET A 201 -0.31 -14.16 -15.29
N TYR A 202 0.99 -14.45 -15.36
CA TYR A 202 2.00 -13.73 -14.60
C TYR A 202 2.60 -12.57 -15.40
N VAL A 203 2.66 -11.39 -14.78
CA VAL A 203 3.37 -10.22 -15.31
C VAL A 203 4.26 -9.66 -14.22
N ARG A 204 5.58 -9.68 -14.46
CA ARG A 204 6.62 -9.31 -13.47
C ARG A 204 6.47 -10.11 -12.16
N ASN A 205 6.25 -11.42 -12.29
CA ASN A 205 6.07 -12.38 -11.19
C ASN A 205 4.82 -12.13 -10.31
N ILE A 206 3.89 -11.27 -10.72
CA ILE A 206 2.60 -11.04 -10.04
C ILE A 206 1.48 -11.61 -10.91
N CYS A 207 0.55 -12.35 -10.30
CA CYS A 207 -0.63 -12.85 -11.00
C CYS A 207 -1.56 -11.71 -11.37
N VAL A 208 -1.87 -11.61 -12.67
CA VAL A 208 -3.05 -10.94 -13.20
C VAL A 208 -4.18 -11.95 -13.10
N PHE A 209 -5.13 -11.72 -12.19
CA PHE A 209 -6.16 -12.70 -11.86
C PHE A 209 -7.09 -13.00 -13.04
N GLY A 210 -7.46 -14.26 -13.15
CA GLY A 210 -8.49 -14.75 -14.06
C GLY A 210 -9.73 -15.28 -13.34
N LEU A 211 -10.68 -15.81 -14.10
CA LEU A 211 -11.94 -16.36 -13.58
C LEU A 211 -11.72 -17.50 -12.57
N GLY A 212 -10.68 -18.33 -12.77
CA GLY A 212 -10.36 -19.43 -11.86
C GLY A 212 -9.85 -18.99 -10.48
N ASP A 213 -9.44 -17.72 -10.35
CA ASP A 213 -8.88 -17.19 -9.11
C ASP A 213 -9.95 -16.56 -8.19
N LEU A 214 -11.17 -16.31 -8.70
CA LEU A 214 -12.21 -15.55 -7.99
C LEU A 214 -12.55 -16.11 -6.60
N ASN A 215 -12.67 -17.43 -6.47
CA ASN A 215 -12.98 -18.06 -5.19
C ASN A 215 -11.88 -17.77 -4.15
N LYS A 216 -10.61 -17.82 -4.57
CA LYS A 216 -9.48 -17.49 -3.70
C LYS A 216 -9.50 -16.03 -3.28
N ILE A 217 -9.72 -15.12 -4.24
CA ILE A 217 -9.77 -13.67 -3.97
C ILE A 217 -10.82 -13.36 -2.89
N VAL A 218 -11.98 -14.01 -2.96
CA VAL A 218 -13.05 -13.86 -1.96
C VAL A 218 -12.64 -14.40 -0.58
N GLN A 219 -11.78 -15.42 -0.51
CA GLN A 219 -11.31 -16.04 0.73
C GLN A 219 -10.14 -15.31 1.40
N GLU A 220 -9.34 -14.54 0.64
CA GLU A 220 -8.12 -13.85 1.12
C GLU A 220 -8.44 -12.79 2.21
N LYS A 221 -9.66 -12.24 2.21
CA LYS A 221 -10.16 -11.24 3.18
C LYS A 221 -9.28 -9.98 3.31
N THR A 222 -8.46 -9.66 2.31
CA THR A 222 -7.78 -8.37 2.19
C THR A 222 -8.77 -7.27 1.79
N LEU A 223 -8.41 -6.00 2.01
CA LEU A 223 -9.26 -4.86 1.65
C LEU A 223 -9.31 -4.64 0.14
N PHE A 224 -8.16 -4.87 -0.51
CA PHE A 224 -7.97 -4.74 -1.94
C PHE A 224 -7.15 -5.92 -2.47
N ILE A 225 -7.14 -6.13 -3.79
CA ILE A 225 -6.36 -7.18 -4.43
C ILE A 225 -5.59 -6.62 -5.64
N ASN A 226 -4.39 -7.15 -5.88
CA ASN A 226 -3.55 -6.81 -7.02
C ASN A 226 -3.14 -8.09 -7.78
N LYS A 227 -3.39 -8.22 -9.09
CA LYS A 227 -3.93 -7.22 -10.05
C LYS A 227 -4.95 -7.79 -11.03
N PHE A 228 -5.75 -6.90 -11.61
CA PHE A 228 -6.59 -7.16 -12.77
C PHE A 228 -6.15 -6.28 -13.93
N TYR A 229 -6.33 -6.76 -15.16
CA TYR A 229 -6.21 -5.96 -16.36
C TYR A 229 -7.54 -5.96 -17.11
N HIS A 230 -8.09 -4.79 -17.38
CA HIS A 230 -9.39 -4.67 -18.05
C HIS A 230 -9.40 -5.36 -19.43
N TYR A 231 -8.26 -5.42 -20.11
CA TYR A 231 -8.11 -6.07 -21.42
C TYR A 231 -7.81 -7.57 -21.34
N TYR A 232 -7.60 -8.14 -20.16
CA TYR A 232 -7.28 -9.56 -19.97
C TYR A 232 -8.29 -10.21 -19.03
N GLN A 233 -9.09 -11.14 -19.56
CA GLN A 233 -10.21 -11.77 -18.85
C GLN A 233 -11.11 -10.76 -18.11
N PRO A 234 -11.73 -9.80 -18.82
CA PRO A 234 -12.56 -8.74 -18.22
C PRO A 234 -13.68 -9.29 -17.33
N PHE A 235 -14.20 -10.48 -17.64
CA PHE A 235 -15.22 -11.13 -16.82
C PHE A 235 -14.77 -11.41 -15.38
N ALA A 236 -13.48 -11.59 -15.11
CA ALA A 236 -12.99 -11.74 -13.74
C ALA A 236 -13.24 -10.47 -12.92
N LEU A 237 -12.94 -9.30 -13.51
CA LEU A 237 -13.23 -8.01 -12.88
C LEU A 237 -14.75 -7.78 -12.75
N MET A 238 -15.52 -8.02 -13.82
CA MET A 238 -16.98 -7.85 -13.82
C MET A 238 -17.67 -8.72 -12.76
N CYS A 239 -17.26 -9.99 -12.62
CA CYS A 239 -17.81 -10.86 -11.59
C CYS A 239 -17.47 -10.38 -10.18
N MET A 240 -16.27 -9.80 -9.95
CA MET A 240 -15.93 -9.20 -8.66
C MET A 240 -16.75 -7.95 -8.37
N GLU A 241 -16.98 -7.10 -9.38
CA GLU A 241 -17.85 -5.92 -9.28
C GLU A 241 -19.28 -6.32 -8.95
N GLU A 242 -19.86 -7.29 -9.67
CA GLU A 242 -21.20 -7.79 -9.42
C GLU A 242 -21.30 -8.45 -8.03
N TRP A 243 -20.31 -9.26 -7.64
CA TRP A 243 -20.27 -9.88 -6.33
C TRP A 243 -20.21 -8.84 -5.19
N TYR A 244 -19.39 -7.80 -5.36
CA TYR A 244 -19.30 -6.70 -4.40
C TYR A 244 -20.60 -5.88 -4.37
N PHE A 245 -21.14 -5.53 -5.53
CA PHE A 245 -22.41 -4.82 -5.67
C PHE A 245 -23.53 -5.57 -4.96
N ASN A 246 -23.69 -6.86 -5.24
CA ASN A 246 -24.69 -7.72 -4.60
C ASN A 246 -24.54 -7.72 -3.08
N LYS A 247 -23.30 -7.80 -2.55
CA LYS A 247 -23.04 -7.69 -1.10
C LYS A 247 -23.60 -6.42 -0.48
N THR A 248 -23.61 -5.29 -1.20
CA THR A 248 -24.16 -4.03 -0.67
C THR A 248 -25.68 -4.04 -0.49
N PHE A 249 -26.39 -4.96 -1.17
CA PHE A 249 -27.84 -5.16 -1.02
C PHE A 249 -28.18 -6.30 -0.06
N THR A 250 -27.21 -7.12 0.34
CA THR A 250 -27.47 -8.20 1.29
C THR A 250 -27.67 -7.65 2.71
N THR A 251 -28.60 -8.25 3.45
CA THR A 251 -28.72 -8.04 4.90
C THR A 251 -27.71 -8.87 5.70
N VAL A 252 -26.82 -9.62 5.02
CA VAL A 252 -25.79 -10.42 5.66
C VAL A 252 -24.78 -9.47 6.30
N PRO A 253 -24.56 -9.55 7.62
CA PRO A 253 -23.63 -8.67 8.30
C PRO A 253 -22.23 -8.80 7.71
N PHE A 254 -21.55 -7.68 7.55
CA PHE A 254 -20.11 -7.68 7.27
C PHE A 254 -19.40 -8.50 8.36
N GLU A 255 -18.49 -9.41 7.97
CA GLU A 255 -17.74 -10.29 8.89
C GLU A 255 -16.67 -9.53 9.71
N SER A 256 -17.10 -8.50 10.44
CA SER A 256 -16.23 -7.67 11.29
C SER A 256 -15.47 -8.48 12.34
N TYR A 257 -16.01 -9.63 12.77
CA TYR A 257 -15.37 -10.51 13.74
C TYR A 257 -14.00 -11.01 13.30
N TYR A 258 -13.81 -11.32 12.00
CA TYR A 258 -12.50 -11.72 11.49
C TYR A 258 -11.48 -10.60 11.69
N TYR A 259 -11.81 -9.39 11.22
CA TYR A 259 -10.94 -8.23 11.28
C TYR A 259 -10.67 -7.74 12.71
N ASN A 260 -11.69 -7.77 13.58
CA ASN A 260 -11.55 -7.39 14.99
C ASN A 260 -10.57 -8.28 15.75
N ARG A 261 -10.36 -9.53 15.32
CA ARG A 261 -9.37 -10.45 15.91
C ARG A 261 -7.95 -10.23 15.40
N LEU A 262 -7.78 -9.52 14.29
CA LEU A 262 -6.45 -9.15 13.78
C LEU A 262 -5.82 -8.01 14.58
N ILE A 263 -6.64 -7.26 15.34
CA ILE A 263 -6.25 -6.00 16.02
C ILE A 263 -6.12 -6.15 17.53
N LYS A 264 -6.59 -7.26 18.08
CA LYS A 264 -6.44 -7.58 19.50
C LYS A 264 -5.17 -8.42 19.69
N PRO A 265 -4.32 -8.07 20.67
CA PRO A 265 -3.11 -8.83 20.99
C PRO A 265 -3.42 -10.27 21.45
#